data_AF-A0A6A6WBS9-F1
#
_entry.id   AF-A0A6A6WBS9-F1
#
_cell.length_a   1.000
_cell.length_b   1.000
_cell.length_c   1.000
_cell.angle_alpha   90.00
_cell.angle_beta   90.00
_cell.angle_gamma   90.00
#
_symmetry.space_group_name_H-M   'P 1'
#
loop_
_entity.id
_entity.type
_entity.pdbx_description
1 polymer ?
#
loop_
_entity_poly.entity_id
_entity_poly.type
_entity_poly.pdbx_seq_one_letter_code
_entity_poly.pdbx_strand_id
1 'polypeptide(L)'
;MNPYEANPDNIPPTDRYADVPLYGRYRPQPTDFVPDAKHINRTTPEALEYWSTVLAKCTESTRIYENQDGGRDVFALGGVIVKSSHLKELLQGRRAHRDYSYADANEVEAIALARTVLDGTTKVPRVYFAAKVNGRDVFVQERIPGVGLNVAWQYISQRQKTSFKQQAREILQRLRTITPTVETSRRSYVIPDPDPVEHRGIQELEREIIFAEDNKDSDLSLMHNDVSQSNCIVDNDRIVGLVDWEMAGFFGWKTAASVHTQIRTPKRENFAAINLPEEMLSDILFWNDLYDVE
;
A
#
# COMPACT_ATOMS: atom_id res chain seq x y z
N MET A 1 18.55 -8.40 -16.30
CA MET A 1 18.39 -8.90 -14.92
C MET A 1 17.14 -9.74 -14.85
N ASN A 2 17.08 -10.74 -13.96
CA ASN A 2 15.81 -11.41 -13.64
C ASN A 2 14.85 -10.39 -12.99
N PRO A 3 13.68 -10.07 -13.57
CA PRO A 3 12.70 -9.14 -12.97
C PRO A 3 12.20 -9.60 -11.60
N TYR A 4 12.29 -10.90 -11.30
CA TYR A 4 11.81 -11.51 -10.05
C TYR A 4 12.93 -11.81 -9.04
N GLU A 5 14.13 -11.25 -9.22
CA GLU A 5 15.19 -11.41 -8.21
C GLU A 5 14.80 -10.66 -6.93
N ALA A 6 14.43 -11.42 -5.90
CA ALA A 6 13.98 -10.89 -4.62
C ALA A 6 15.05 -10.98 -3.53
N ASN A 7 16.18 -11.64 -3.81
CA ASN A 7 17.32 -11.69 -2.89
C ASN A 7 18.22 -10.47 -3.09
N PRO A 8 18.36 -9.57 -2.09
CA PRO A 8 19.21 -8.39 -2.20
C PRO A 8 20.69 -8.73 -2.52
N ASP A 9 21.19 -9.88 -2.03
CA ASP A 9 22.58 -10.30 -2.26
C ASP A 9 22.90 -10.62 -3.72
N ASN A 10 21.87 -10.86 -4.54
CA ASN A 10 22.00 -11.17 -5.95
C ASN A 10 21.83 -9.94 -6.86
N ILE A 11 21.58 -8.77 -6.28
CA ILE A 11 21.34 -7.54 -7.04
C ILE A 11 22.69 -6.96 -7.50
N PRO A 12 22.93 -6.81 -8.81
CA PRO A 12 24.17 -6.24 -9.31
C PRO A 12 24.29 -4.76 -8.91
N PRO A 13 25.51 -4.24 -8.72
CA PRO A 13 25.76 -2.83 -8.38
C PRO A 13 25.23 -1.82 -9.40
N THR A 14 24.90 -2.27 -10.62
CA THR A 14 24.34 -1.44 -11.69
C THR A 14 22.80 -1.36 -11.65
N ASP A 15 22.13 -2.06 -10.73
CA ASP A 15 20.68 -1.91 -10.53
C ASP A 15 20.37 -0.49 -10.04
N ARG A 16 19.25 0.06 -10.53
CA ARG A 16 18.74 1.38 -10.11
C ARG A 16 18.46 1.45 -8.61
N TYR A 17 18.17 0.32 -7.97
CA TYR A 17 17.79 0.19 -6.57
C TYR A 17 18.88 -0.53 -5.74
N ALA A 18 20.11 -0.62 -6.23
CA ALA A 18 21.20 -1.32 -5.53
C ALA A 18 21.56 -0.69 -4.17
N ASP A 19 21.32 0.61 -4.01
CA ASP A 19 21.55 1.38 -2.78
C ASP A 19 20.41 1.27 -1.76
N VAL A 20 19.24 0.75 -2.17
CA VAL A 20 18.06 0.54 -1.32
C VAL A 20 17.61 -0.92 -1.35
N PRO A 21 18.43 -1.88 -0.86
CA PRO A 21 18.22 -3.31 -1.06
C PRO A 21 16.93 -3.88 -0.44
N LEU A 22 16.33 -3.18 0.53
CA LEU A 22 15.07 -3.57 1.17
C LEU A 22 13.83 -3.06 0.41
N TYR A 23 14.01 -2.12 -0.52
CA TYR A 23 12.92 -1.51 -1.28
C TYR A 23 12.40 -2.47 -2.35
N GLY A 24 11.12 -2.85 -2.21
CA GLY A 24 10.40 -3.61 -3.23
C GLY A 24 10.98 -5.01 -3.53
N ARG A 25 11.84 -5.58 -2.70
CA ARG A 25 12.38 -6.94 -2.89
C ARG A 25 12.39 -7.71 -1.57
N TYR A 26 11.79 -8.89 -1.54
CA TYR A 26 11.80 -9.75 -0.37
C TYR A 26 11.81 -11.23 -0.72
N ARG A 27 12.89 -11.91 -0.33
CA ARG A 27 13.00 -13.36 -0.29
C ARG A 27 13.03 -13.83 1.17
N PRO A 28 12.11 -14.72 1.59
CA PRO A 28 12.13 -15.28 2.93
C PRO A 28 13.44 -15.97 3.29
N GLN A 29 13.89 -15.76 4.53
CA GLN A 29 15.06 -16.39 5.10
C GLN A 29 14.69 -17.18 6.36
N PRO A 30 15.36 -18.31 6.66
CA PRO A 30 15.12 -19.06 7.90
C PRO A 30 15.37 -18.24 9.18
N THR A 31 16.19 -17.19 9.08
CA THR A 31 16.54 -16.27 10.16
C THR A 31 15.62 -15.04 10.23
N ASP A 32 14.58 -14.98 9.39
CA ASP A 32 13.64 -13.86 9.41
C ASP A 32 12.99 -13.73 10.78
N PHE A 33 12.89 -12.48 11.24
CA PHE A 33 12.10 -12.19 12.42
C PHE A 33 10.63 -12.55 12.17
N VAL A 34 10.04 -13.27 13.12
CA VAL A 34 8.63 -13.63 13.16
C VAL A 34 8.05 -13.14 14.48
N PRO A 35 6.93 -12.40 14.48
CA PRO A 35 6.27 -11.99 15.71
C PRO A 35 5.86 -13.16 16.60
N ASP A 36 6.05 -13.01 17.91
CA ASP A 36 5.60 -13.99 18.89
C ASP A 36 4.06 -13.99 18.94
N ALA A 37 3.47 -15.16 18.71
CA ALA A 37 2.04 -15.35 18.62
C ALA A 37 1.28 -14.88 19.88
N LYS A 38 1.92 -14.89 21.06
CA LYS A 38 1.29 -14.42 22.31
C LYS A 38 1.00 -12.92 22.32
N HIS A 39 1.74 -12.14 21.52
CA HIS A 39 1.69 -10.67 21.52
C HIS A 39 0.94 -10.09 20.31
N ILE A 40 0.60 -10.93 19.33
CA ILE A 40 -0.17 -10.52 18.14
C ILE A 40 -1.53 -9.93 18.56
N ASN A 41 -1.84 -8.73 18.06
CA ASN A 41 -3.07 -7.99 18.35
C ASN A 41 -3.36 -7.79 19.86
N ARG A 42 -2.32 -7.77 20.71
CA ARG A 42 -2.44 -7.51 22.16
C ARG A 42 -1.85 -6.15 22.53
N THR A 43 -2.52 -5.47 23.44
CA THR A 43 -2.10 -4.16 24.01
C THR A 43 -1.90 -4.23 25.54
N THR A 44 -1.70 -5.42 26.09
CA THR A 44 -1.32 -5.58 27.51
C THR A 44 0.06 -4.98 27.76
N PRO A 45 0.40 -4.57 29.00
CA PRO A 45 1.73 -4.02 29.30
C PRO A 45 2.89 -4.89 28.82
N GLU A 46 2.80 -6.22 28.98
CA GLU A 46 3.80 -7.17 28.49
C GLU A 46 3.92 -7.15 26.96
N ALA A 47 2.79 -7.07 26.24
CA ALA A 47 2.79 -7.01 24.78
C ALA A 47 3.36 -5.68 24.28
N LEU A 48 3.05 -4.56 24.94
CA LEU A 48 3.60 -3.25 24.60
C LEU A 48 5.12 -3.20 24.82
N GLU A 49 5.61 -3.81 25.90
CA GLU A 49 7.05 -3.97 26.14
C GLU A 49 7.70 -4.79 25.01
N TYR A 50 7.09 -5.92 24.64
CA TYR A 50 7.53 -6.72 23.50
C TYR A 50 7.61 -5.89 22.20
N TRP A 51 6.54 -5.19 21.82
CA TRP A 51 6.53 -4.38 20.60
C TRP A 51 7.54 -3.23 20.67
N SER A 52 7.81 -2.68 21.86
CA SER A 52 8.91 -1.73 22.05
C SER A 52 10.28 -2.36 21.75
N THR A 53 10.51 -3.62 22.11
CA THR A 53 11.75 -4.34 21.73
C THR A 53 11.85 -4.62 20.23
N VAL A 54 10.71 -4.83 19.55
CA VAL A 54 10.66 -4.98 18.09
C VAL A 54 10.99 -3.66 17.40
N LEU A 55 10.43 -2.55 17.87
CA LEU A 55 10.77 -1.21 17.39
C LEU A 55 12.25 -0.88 17.57
N ALA A 56 12.87 -1.30 18.67
CA ALA A 56 14.30 -1.06 18.89
C ALA A 56 15.21 -1.71 17.83
N LYS A 57 14.70 -2.72 17.08
CA LYS A 57 15.40 -3.32 15.94
C LYS A 57 15.20 -2.57 14.63
N CYS A 58 14.19 -1.68 14.57
CA CYS A 58 13.89 -0.85 13.42
C CYS A 58 14.82 0.37 13.43
N THR A 59 15.99 0.24 12.82
CA THR A 59 16.98 1.32 12.70
C THR A 59 17.07 1.82 11.26
N GLU A 60 17.89 2.84 11.01
CA GLU A 60 18.16 3.34 9.65
C GLU A 60 18.57 2.23 8.68
N SER A 61 19.30 1.20 9.13
CA SER A 61 19.73 0.08 8.28
C SER A 61 18.59 -0.85 7.84
N THR A 62 17.46 -0.81 8.54
CA THR A 62 16.25 -1.59 8.22
C THR A 62 15.16 -0.74 7.58
N ARG A 63 15.40 0.56 7.40
CA ARG A 63 14.43 1.52 6.88
C ARG A 63 14.36 1.42 5.36
N ILE A 64 13.15 1.18 4.86
CA ILE A 64 12.84 1.17 3.41
C ILE A 64 12.58 2.61 2.94
N TYR A 65 11.78 3.35 3.71
CA TYR A 65 11.34 4.69 3.35
C TYR A 65 11.33 5.60 4.58
N GLU A 66 11.89 6.79 4.41
CA GLU A 66 11.79 7.90 5.34
C GLU A 66 10.71 8.87 4.87
N ASN A 67 9.70 9.09 5.72
CA ASN A 67 8.67 10.09 5.41
C ASN A 67 9.16 11.49 5.83
N GLN A 68 9.64 12.27 4.87
CA GLN A 68 10.24 13.59 5.12
C GLN A 68 9.23 14.62 5.67
N ASP A 69 7.93 14.39 5.45
CA ASP A 69 6.84 15.28 5.88
C ASP A 69 6.34 14.95 7.31
N GLY A 70 7.13 14.21 8.09
CA GLY A 70 6.83 13.90 9.49
C GLY A 70 5.86 12.74 9.72
N GLY A 71 5.47 12.03 8.65
CA GLY A 71 4.69 10.79 8.73
C GLY A 71 5.50 9.59 9.26
N ARG A 72 4.92 8.38 9.19
CA ARG A 72 5.61 7.14 9.61
C ARG A 72 6.73 6.77 8.63
N ASP A 73 7.87 6.36 9.17
CA ASP A 73 8.87 5.63 8.41
C ASP A 73 8.40 4.19 8.22
N VAL A 74 8.89 3.55 7.16
CA VAL A 74 8.58 2.15 6.83
C VAL A 74 9.86 1.33 6.93
N PHE A 75 9.82 0.26 7.70
CA PHE A 75 10.95 -0.63 7.97
C PHE A 75 10.63 -2.05 7.51
N ALA A 76 11.66 -2.77 7.06
CA ALA A 76 11.60 -4.22 6.86
C ALA A 76 12.44 -4.92 7.93
N LEU A 77 11.79 -5.79 8.70
CA LEU A 77 12.45 -6.59 9.73
C LEU A 77 12.17 -8.08 9.46
N GLY A 78 13.02 -8.70 8.63
CA GLY A 78 12.79 -10.06 8.15
C GLY A 78 11.46 -10.17 7.41
N GLY A 79 10.55 -11.00 7.95
CA GLY A 79 9.24 -11.29 7.37
C GLY A 79 8.13 -10.30 7.69
N VAL A 80 8.45 -9.14 8.28
CA VAL A 80 7.44 -8.11 8.58
C VAL A 80 7.81 -6.73 8.04
N ILE A 81 6.78 -5.96 7.72
CA ILE A 81 6.83 -4.52 7.52
C ILE A 81 6.37 -3.84 8.80
N VAL A 82 7.10 -2.83 9.25
CA VAL A 82 6.76 -1.99 10.40
C VAL A 82 6.61 -0.54 9.93
N LYS A 83 5.45 0.08 10.16
CA LYS A 83 5.22 1.53 9.95
C LYS A 83 5.27 2.22 11.32
N SER A 84 6.18 3.16 11.55
CA SER A 84 6.30 3.88 12.83
C SER A 84 7.10 5.19 12.70
N SER A 85 6.85 6.15 13.58
CA SER A 85 7.61 7.41 13.68
C SER A 85 8.64 7.44 14.81
N HIS A 86 9.01 6.28 15.38
CA HIS A 86 9.83 6.20 16.60
C HIS A 86 11.26 6.77 16.49
N LEU A 87 11.84 6.86 15.28
CA LEU A 87 13.14 7.51 15.07
C LEU A 87 13.06 9.04 14.97
N LYS A 88 11.85 9.60 14.90
CA LYS A 88 11.65 11.05 14.76
C LYS A 88 11.59 11.70 16.13
N GLU A 89 11.89 13.00 16.19
CA GLU A 89 11.64 13.80 17.39
C GLU A 89 10.15 13.80 17.76
N LEU A 90 9.84 13.90 19.05
CA LEU A 90 8.45 14.07 19.49
C LEU A 90 8.03 15.52 19.22
N LEU A 91 7.27 15.72 18.14
CA LEU A 91 6.72 17.03 17.82
C LEU A 91 5.48 17.34 18.69
N GLN A 92 5.31 18.60 19.09
CA GLN A 92 4.17 19.08 19.90
C GLN A 92 3.32 20.13 19.16
N GLY A 93 2.09 20.35 19.62
CA GLY A 93 1.18 21.37 19.09
C GLY A 93 0.66 21.05 17.69
N ARG A 94 0.52 22.06 16.81
CA ARG A 94 0.08 21.89 15.41
C ARG A 94 1.05 21.08 14.54
N ARG A 95 2.24 20.77 15.07
CA ARG A 95 3.24 19.91 14.41
C ARG A 95 3.22 18.49 14.96
N ALA A 96 2.33 18.17 15.91
CA ALA A 96 2.20 16.82 16.43
C ALA A 96 1.96 15.84 15.28
N HIS A 97 2.53 14.64 15.40
CA HIS A 97 2.39 13.63 14.36
C HIS A 97 0.91 13.36 14.06
N ARG A 98 0.62 13.18 12.78
CA ARG A 98 -0.69 12.77 12.28
C ARG A 98 -1.22 11.54 13.02
N ASP A 99 -2.51 11.55 13.36
CA ASP A 99 -3.17 10.40 13.98
C ASP A 99 -3.50 9.35 12.91
N TYR A 100 -2.90 8.17 13.03
CA TYR A 100 -3.08 7.06 12.09
C TYR A 100 -4.21 6.10 12.50
N SER A 101 -4.91 6.35 13.60
CA SER A 101 -5.94 5.45 14.14
C SER A 101 -7.00 5.01 13.11
N TYR A 102 -7.54 5.96 12.33
CA TYR A 102 -8.52 5.68 11.27
C TYR A 102 -7.91 4.94 10.08
N ALA A 103 -6.70 5.28 9.67
CA ALA A 103 -6.02 4.63 8.55
C ALA A 103 -5.65 3.18 8.88
N ASP A 104 -5.12 2.94 10.07
CA ASP A 104 -4.70 1.62 10.54
C ASP A 104 -5.91 0.70 10.77
N ALA A 105 -6.98 1.22 11.40
CA ALA A 105 -8.22 0.47 11.55
C ALA A 105 -8.84 0.12 10.18
N ASN A 106 -8.78 1.05 9.22
CA ASN A 106 -9.26 0.82 7.86
C ASN A 106 -8.43 -0.25 7.13
N GLU A 107 -7.10 -0.19 7.22
CA GLU A 107 -6.20 -1.18 6.61
C GLU A 107 -6.48 -2.58 7.16
N VAL A 108 -6.70 -2.72 8.47
CA VAL A 108 -7.07 -4.00 9.12
C VAL A 108 -8.37 -4.58 8.56
N GLU A 109 -9.45 -3.81 8.56
CA GLU A 109 -10.76 -4.29 8.11
C GLU A 109 -10.80 -4.53 6.59
N ALA A 110 -10.15 -3.66 5.80
CA ALA A 110 -10.06 -3.82 4.36
C ALA A 110 -9.31 -5.10 3.96
N ILE A 111 -8.20 -5.41 4.64
CA ILE A 111 -7.47 -6.67 4.46
C ILE A 111 -8.37 -7.86 4.80
N ALA A 112 -9.15 -7.79 5.88
CA ALA A 112 -10.04 -8.87 6.28
C ALA A 112 -11.11 -9.14 5.22
N LEU A 113 -11.74 -8.07 4.68
CA LEU A 113 -12.71 -8.17 3.60
C LEU A 113 -12.07 -8.72 2.32
N ALA A 114 -10.97 -8.13 1.85
CA ALA A 114 -10.29 -8.53 0.62
C ALA A 114 -9.86 -10.00 0.63
N ARG A 115 -9.43 -10.51 1.78
CA ARG A 115 -9.05 -11.91 1.95
C ARG A 115 -10.18 -12.88 1.56
N THR A 116 -11.45 -12.51 1.77
CA THR A 116 -12.60 -13.39 1.46
C THR A 116 -12.75 -13.71 -0.03
N VAL A 117 -12.21 -12.87 -0.93
CA VAL A 117 -12.34 -13.03 -2.39
C VAL A 117 -11.01 -13.21 -3.12
N LEU A 118 -9.89 -12.90 -2.46
CA LEU A 118 -8.55 -13.02 -3.02
C LEU A 118 -7.78 -14.27 -2.56
N ASP A 119 -8.28 -14.97 -1.52
CA ASP A 119 -7.63 -16.17 -1.01
C ASP A 119 -7.39 -17.21 -2.11
N GLY A 120 -6.22 -17.85 -2.06
CA GLY A 120 -5.75 -18.78 -3.08
C GLY A 120 -5.29 -18.16 -4.42
N THR A 121 -5.48 -16.86 -4.66
CA THR A 121 -5.04 -16.23 -5.93
C THR A 121 -4.05 -15.08 -5.77
N THR A 122 -4.27 -14.20 -4.79
CA THR A 122 -3.42 -13.04 -4.53
C THR A 122 -3.39 -12.82 -3.02
N LYS A 123 -2.19 -12.80 -2.44
CA LYS A 123 -2.06 -12.59 -0.99
C LYS A 123 -2.37 -11.15 -0.60
N VAL A 124 -2.98 -10.99 0.55
CA VAL A 124 -3.06 -9.73 1.29
C VAL A 124 -2.31 -9.89 2.61
N PRO A 125 -1.66 -8.84 3.15
CA PRO A 125 -0.84 -8.98 4.35
C PRO A 125 -1.64 -9.52 5.54
N ARG A 126 -1.02 -10.33 6.40
CA ARG A 126 -1.53 -10.53 7.76
C ARG A 126 -1.12 -9.36 8.64
N VAL A 127 -2.06 -8.73 9.33
CA VAL A 127 -1.75 -7.73 10.36
C VAL A 127 -1.39 -8.44 11.67
N TYR A 128 -0.26 -8.04 12.25
CA TYR A 128 0.25 -8.56 13.52
C TYR A 128 0.00 -7.61 14.70
N PHE A 129 -0.01 -6.30 14.44
CA PHE A 129 -0.22 -5.28 15.46
C PHE A 129 -0.60 -3.94 14.82
N ALA A 130 -1.56 -3.24 15.43
CA ALA A 130 -1.99 -1.90 15.03
C ALA A 130 -2.45 -1.15 16.28
N ALA A 131 -1.52 -0.49 16.98
CA ALA A 131 -1.81 0.30 18.18
C ALA A 131 -0.63 1.23 18.53
N LYS A 132 -0.78 2.01 19.60
CA LYS A 132 0.28 2.90 20.07
C LYS A 132 1.30 2.16 20.95
N VAL A 133 2.58 2.39 20.71
CA VAL A 133 3.70 1.99 21.59
C VAL A 133 4.45 3.27 21.96
N ASN A 134 4.67 3.51 23.26
CA ASN A 134 5.29 4.73 23.78
C ASN A 134 4.66 6.02 23.21
N GLY A 135 3.33 6.02 23.04
CA GLY A 135 2.57 7.16 22.54
C GLY A 135 2.59 7.37 21.01
N ARG A 136 3.27 6.50 20.24
CA ARG A 136 3.36 6.59 18.78
C ARG A 136 2.60 5.47 18.09
N ASP A 137 1.92 5.77 16.99
CA ASP A 137 1.25 4.75 16.17
C ASP A 137 2.26 3.79 15.54
N VAL A 138 1.98 2.50 15.70
CA VAL A 138 2.79 1.41 15.18
C VAL A 138 1.89 0.41 14.49
N PHE A 139 2.22 0.15 13.23
CA PHE A 139 1.55 -0.85 12.42
C PHE A 139 2.55 -1.91 11.98
N VAL A 140 2.26 -3.17 12.26
CA VAL A 140 3.11 -4.32 11.91
C VAL A 140 2.30 -5.30 11.09
N GLN A 141 2.79 -5.64 9.91
CA GLN A 141 2.15 -6.59 9.01
C GLN A 141 3.14 -7.52 8.33
N GLU A 142 2.64 -8.59 7.75
CA GLU A 142 3.39 -9.52 6.91
C GLU A 142 4.04 -8.79 5.73
N ARG A 143 5.32 -9.05 5.53
CA ARG A 143 6.03 -8.69 4.31
C ARG A 143 5.78 -9.79 3.28
N ILE A 144 5.06 -9.48 2.20
CA ILE A 144 4.73 -10.49 1.18
C ILE A 144 5.99 -10.79 0.34
N PRO A 145 6.38 -12.07 0.17
CA PRO A 145 7.50 -12.47 -0.68
C PRO A 145 7.30 -12.08 -2.15
N GLY A 146 8.37 -11.62 -2.80
CA GLY A 146 8.40 -11.26 -4.22
C GLY A 146 9.07 -9.93 -4.49
N VAL A 147 8.77 -9.35 -5.66
CA VAL A 147 9.30 -8.07 -6.12
C VAL A 147 8.16 -7.09 -6.38
N GLY A 148 8.27 -5.83 -5.98
CA GLY A 148 7.31 -4.79 -6.33
C GLY A 148 7.28 -4.59 -7.85
N LEU A 149 6.08 -4.50 -8.44
CA LEU A 149 5.94 -4.38 -9.89
C LEU A 149 6.64 -3.13 -10.43
N ASN A 150 6.68 -2.04 -9.65
CA ASN A 150 7.47 -0.84 -9.97
C ASN A 150 8.98 -1.11 -10.13
N VAL A 151 9.54 -2.00 -9.31
CA VAL A 151 10.96 -2.40 -9.39
C VAL A 151 11.20 -3.33 -10.58
N ALA A 152 10.29 -4.28 -10.80
CA ALA A 152 10.34 -5.19 -11.94
C ALA A 152 10.09 -4.49 -13.29
N TRP A 153 9.40 -3.34 -13.30
CA TRP A 153 8.86 -2.66 -14.49
C TRP A 153 9.89 -2.41 -15.60
N GLN A 154 11.11 -2.03 -15.20
CA GLN A 154 12.22 -1.74 -16.11
C GLN A 154 12.85 -2.99 -16.75
N TYR A 155 12.52 -4.19 -16.26
CA TYR A 155 13.11 -5.46 -16.70
C TYR A 155 12.10 -6.36 -17.43
N ILE A 156 10.84 -5.98 -17.48
CA ILE A 156 9.76 -6.76 -18.09
C ILE A 156 9.39 -6.23 -19.48
N SER A 157 9.02 -7.15 -20.36
CA SER A 157 8.57 -6.84 -21.73
C SER A 157 7.19 -6.19 -21.75
N GLN A 158 6.83 -5.53 -22.86
CA GLN A 158 5.50 -4.96 -23.04
C GLN A 158 4.38 -6.00 -22.90
N ARG A 159 4.60 -7.24 -23.38
CA ARG A 159 3.65 -8.34 -23.19
C ARG A 159 3.39 -8.64 -21.70
N GLN A 160 4.44 -8.61 -20.89
CA GLN A 160 4.32 -8.81 -19.44
C GLN A 160 3.62 -7.63 -18.77
N LYS A 161 3.90 -6.38 -19.18
CA LYS A 161 3.20 -5.19 -18.70
C LYS A 161 1.69 -5.27 -18.96
N THR A 162 1.29 -5.66 -20.17
CA THR A 162 -0.13 -5.93 -20.51
C THR A 162 -0.72 -7.04 -19.65
N SER A 163 0.01 -8.16 -19.47
CA SER A 163 -0.42 -9.27 -18.61
C SER A 163 -0.67 -8.82 -17.17
N PHE A 164 0.25 -8.06 -16.57
CA PHE A 164 0.10 -7.57 -15.20
C PHE A 164 -1.06 -6.58 -15.04
N LYS A 165 -1.27 -5.68 -16.01
CA LYS A 165 -2.45 -4.80 -16.00
C LYS A 165 -3.75 -5.61 -16.05
N GLN A 166 -3.81 -6.66 -16.87
CA GLN A 166 -4.97 -7.54 -16.94
C GLN A 166 -5.20 -8.29 -15.62
N GLN A 167 -4.15 -8.81 -14.98
CA GLN A 167 -4.25 -9.44 -13.66
C GLN A 167 -4.74 -8.45 -12.59
N ALA A 168 -4.27 -7.20 -12.61
CA ALA A 168 -4.74 -6.16 -11.70
C ALA A 168 -6.23 -5.85 -11.91
N ARG A 169 -6.69 -5.80 -13.17
CA ARG A 169 -8.13 -5.67 -13.50
C ARG A 169 -8.95 -6.85 -12.97
N GLU A 170 -8.46 -8.08 -13.09
CA GLU A 170 -9.12 -9.26 -12.54
C GLU A 170 -9.22 -9.22 -11.01
N ILE A 171 -8.17 -8.75 -10.33
CA ILE A 171 -8.19 -8.54 -8.87
C ILE A 171 -9.26 -7.49 -8.50
N LEU A 172 -9.30 -6.36 -9.21
CA LEU A 172 -10.31 -5.32 -9.01
C LEU A 172 -11.74 -5.88 -9.19
N GLN A 173 -12.00 -6.68 -10.24
CA GLN A 173 -13.32 -7.29 -10.44
C GLN A 173 -13.72 -8.25 -9.31
N ARG A 174 -12.77 -8.99 -8.73
CA ARG A 174 -13.04 -9.82 -7.55
C ARG A 174 -13.41 -8.99 -6.33
N LEU A 175 -12.68 -7.91 -6.07
CA LEU A 175 -12.96 -7.01 -4.95
C LEU A 175 -14.37 -6.41 -5.05
N ARG A 176 -14.81 -6.06 -6.26
CA ARG A 176 -16.16 -5.52 -6.50
C ARG A 176 -17.30 -6.45 -6.12
N THR A 177 -17.05 -7.74 -5.96
CA THR A 177 -18.09 -8.69 -5.50
C THR A 177 -18.47 -8.46 -4.03
N ILE A 178 -17.65 -7.72 -3.28
CA ILE A 178 -17.94 -7.33 -1.90
C ILE A 178 -18.70 -6.01 -1.93
N THR A 179 -19.98 -6.05 -1.60
CA THR A 179 -20.84 -4.86 -1.49
C THR A 179 -20.95 -4.39 -0.03
N PRO A 180 -21.19 -3.10 0.21
CA PRO A 180 -21.46 -2.60 1.56
C PRO A 180 -22.68 -3.32 2.17
N THR A 181 -22.68 -3.44 3.50
CA THR A 181 -23.89 -3.81 4.24
C THR A 181 -24.96 -2.74 4.07
N VAL A 182 -26.24 -3.08 4.27
CA VAL A 182 -27.38 -2.16 4.06
C VAL A 182 -27.24 -0.83 4.82
N GLU A 183 -26.52 -0.80 5.93
CA GLU A 183 -26.26 0.41 6.74
C GLU A 183 -25.29 1.41 6.07
N THR A 184 -24.44 0.96 5.14
CA THR A 184 -23.47 1.79 4.41
C THR A 184 -23.97 2.09 2.99
N SER A 185 -25.11 2.77 2.89
CA SER A 185 -25.73 3.17 1.61
C SER A 185 -25.06 4.36 0.92
N ARG A 186 -23.87 4.79 1.39
CA ARG A 186 -23.12 5.93 0.88
C ARG A 186 -21.64 5.60 0.78
N ARG A 187 -20.92 6.31 -0.10
CA ARG A 187 -19.47 6.23 -0.21
C ARG A 187 -18.82 6.44 1.15
N SER A 188 -17.91 5.53 1.50
CA SER A 188 -17.16 5.59 2.75
C SER A 188 -15.92 4.73 2.64
N TYR A 189 -14.88 5.08 3.40
CA TYR A 189 -13.83 4.13 3.74
C TYR A 189 -14.44 2.92 4.47
N VAL A 190 -13.74 1.78 4.51
CA VAL A 190 -14.22 0.59 5.23
C VAL A 190 -14.50 0.92 6.69
N ILE A 191 -13.59 1.67 7.33
CA ILE A 191 -13.82 2.38 8.58
C ILE A 191 -14.12 3.84 8.26
N PRO A 192 -15.34 4.33 8.54
CA PRO A 192 -15.71 5.72 8.30
C PRO A 192 -14.74 6.69 8.97
N ASP A 193 -14.28 7.67 8.20
CA ASP A 193 -13.34 8.70 8.63
C ASP A 193 -14.02 10.07 8.52
N PRO A 194 -14.21 10.80 9.62
CA PRO A 194 -14.89 12.10 9.60
C PRO A 194 -14.04 13.21 8.99
N ASP A 195 -12.71 13.06 8.96
CA ASP A 195 -11.79 14.04 8.39
C ASP A 195 -10.58 13.34 7.74
N PRO A 196 -10.75 12.76 6.55
CA PRO A 196 -9.68 12.06 5.88
C PRO A 196 -8.56 12.99 5.41
N VAL A 197 -8.78 14.30 5.28
CA VAL A 197 -7.69 15.23 4.94
C VAL A 197 -6.70 15.30 6.09
N GLU A 198 -7.19 15.44 7.32
CA GLU A 198 -6.34 15.45 8.52
C GLU A 198 -5.79 14.05 8.85
N HIS A 199 -6.65 13.02 8.95
CA HIS A 199 -6.22 11.69 9.39
C HIS A 199 -5.55 10.85 8.30
N ARG A 200 -5.88 11.07 7.02
CA ARG A 200 -5.33 10.34 5.87
C ARG A 200 -4.35 11.15 5.02
N GLY A 201 -4.25 12.46 5.22
CA GLY A 201 -3.37 13.31 4.43
C GLY A 201 -3.73 13.30 2.95
N ILE A 202 -4.99 12.99 2.60
CA ILE A 202 -5.44 13.06 1.22
C ILE A 202 -5.52 14.51 0.78
N GLN A 203 -5.44 14.72 -0.54
CA GLN A 203 -5.65 16.03 -1.11
C GLN A 203 -7.13 16.41 -1.05
N GLU A 204 -7.41 17.71 -0.97
CA GLU A 204 -8.79 18.22 -0.99
C GLU A 204 -9.56 17.77 -2.24
N LEU A 205 -8.90 17.76 -3.40
CA LEU A 205 -9.47 17.24 -4.65
C LEU A 205 -9.90 15.77 -4.53
N GLU A 206 -9.12 14.95 -3.82
CA GLU A 206 -9.50 13.54 -3.59
C GLU A 206 -10.73 13.45 -2.70
N ARG A 207 -10.81 14.25 -1.63
CA ARG A 207 -12.00 14.33 -0.76
C ARG A 207 -13.22 14.72 -1.59
N GLU A 208 -13.10 15.71 -2.46
CA GLU A 208 -14.17 16.18 -3.34
C GLU A 208 -14.63 15.08 -4.30
N ILE A 209 -13.70 14.36 -4.95
CA ILE A 209 -14.05 13.23 -5.83
C ILE A 209 -14.81 12.14 -5.07
N ILE A 210 -14.33 11.76 -3.88
CA ILE A 210 -14.91 10.64 -3.10
C ILE A 210 -16.21 11.04 -2.41
N PHE A 211 -16.38 12.29 -1.97
CA PHE A 211 -17.49 12.68 -1.08
C PHE A 211 -18.39 13.81 -1.62
N ALA A 212 -18.27 14.24 -2.88
CA ALA A 212 -19.18 15.23 -3.48
C ALA A 212 -20.66 14.83 -3.32
N GLU A 213 -21.52 15.74 -2.86
CA GLU A 213 -22.92 15.46 -2.48
C GLU A 213 -23.79 14.89 -3.62
N ASP A 214 -23.44 15.21 -4.87
CA ASP A 214 -24.28 14.97 -6.04
C ASP A 214 -24.11 13.57 -6.66
N ASN A 215 -23.10 12.81 -6.25
CA ASN A 215 -22.79 11.53 -6.89
C ASN A 215 -23.41 10.34 -6.14
N LYS A 216 -24.38 9.69 -6.81
CA LYS A 216 -25.01 8.45 -6.37
C LYS A 216 -24.39 7.27 -7.12
N ASP A 217 -23.28 6.78 -6.59
CA ASP A 217 -22.72 5.51 -7.05
C ASP A 217 -23.76 4.41 -6.80
N SER A 218 -24.33 3.86 -7.88
CA SER A 218 -25.27 2.74 -7.80
C SER A 218 -24.56 1.39 -7.67
N ASP A 219 -23.23 1.37 -7.84
CA ASP A 219 -22.37 0.19 -7.85
C ASP A 219 -21.33 0.20 -6.72
N LEU A 220 -21.72 0.70 -5.54
CA LEU A 220 -20.86 0.68 -4.35
C LEU A 220 -20.35 -0.73 -4.08
N SER A 221 -19.03 -0.86 -4.08
CA SER A 221 -18.35 -2.11 -3.82
C SER A 221 -16.96 -1.83 -3.27
N LEU A 222 -16.30 -2.84 -2.71
CA LEU A 222 -14.97 -2.68 -2.13
C LEU A 222 -13.97 -2.31 -3.24
N MET A 223 -13.36 -1.15 -3.09
CA MET A 223 -12.28 -0.66 -3.91
C MET A 223 -11.03 -0.55 -3.04
N HIS A 224 -9.88 -1.00 -3.56
CA HIS A 224 -8.59 -0.72 -2.92
C HIS A 224 -8.25 0.78 -2.96
N ASN A 225 -8.69 1.49 -4.02
CA ASN A 225 -8.51 2.93 -4.22
C ASN A 225 -7.05 3.42 -4.26
N ASP A 226 -6.09 2.50 -4.43
CA ASP A 226 -4.67 2.78 -4.61
C ASP A 226 -3.90 1.62 -5.27
N VAL A 227 -4.45 1.05 -6.35
CA VAL A 227 -3.78 -0.04 -7.09
C VAL A 227 -2.69 0.56 -7.99
N SER A 228 -1.57 0.91 -7.37
CA SER A 228 -0.35 1.38 -8.03
C SER A 228 0.61 0.22 -8.29
N GLN A 229 1.61 0.45 -9.15
CA GLN A 229 2.65 -0.55 -9.42
C GLN A 229 3.48 -0.90 -8.17
N SER A 230 3.69 0.04 -7.25
CA SER A 230 4.43 -0.22 -6.01
C SER A 230 3.65 -1.09 -5.02
N ASN A 231 2.32 -1.11 -5.14
CA ASN A 231 1.45 -1.88 -4.24
C ASN A 231 1.19 -3.30 -4.75
N CYS A 232 1.64 -3.63 -5.97
CA CYS A 232 1.56 -4.98 -6.54
C CYS A 232 2.88 -5.73 -6.33
N ILE A 233 2.83 -6.89 -5.67
CA ILE A 233 3.99 -7.79 -5.53
C ILE A 233 3.89 -8.89 -6.59
N VAL A 234 4.97 -9.09 -7.34
CA VAL A 234 5.05 -10.04 -8.45
C VAL A 234 6.12 -11.10 -8.25
N ASP A 235 5.81 -12.29 -8.75
CA ASP A 235 6.74 -13.42 -8.88
C ASP A 235 6.29 -14.29 -10.07
N ASN A 236 7.25 -14.75 -10.88
CA ASN A 236 7.01 -15.65 -12.01
C ASN A 236 5.79 -15.27 -12.88
N ASP A 237 5.79 -14.05 -13.43
CA ASP A 237 4.73 -13.49 -14.29
C ASP A 237 3.34 -13.37 -13.64
N ARG A 238 3.25 -13.47 -12.30
CA ARG A 238 2.00 -13.34 -11.55
C ARG A 238 2.04 -12.23 -10.52
N ILE A 239 0.92 -11.53 -10.34
CA ILE A 239 0.69 -10.73 -9.12
C ILE A 239 0.38 -11.71 -7.98
N VAL A 240 1.35 -11.86 -7.07
CA VAL A 240 1.27 -12.75 -5.92
C VAL A 240 0.80 -12.04 -4.65
N GLY A 241 0.84 -10.70 -4.62
CA GLY A 241 0.36 -9.92 -3.48
C GLY A 241 -0.14 -8.53 -3.85
N LEU A 242 -1.05 -8.01 -3.03
CA LEU A 242 -1.55 -6.63 -3.07
C LEU A 242 -1.51 -6.06 -1.65
N VAL A 243 -0.85 -4.91 -1.48
CA VAL A 243 -0.56 -4.28 -0.18
C VAL A 243 -1.03 -2.83 -0.15
N ASP A 244 -0.97 -2.22 1.04
CA ASP A 244 -1.31 -0.81 1.29
C ASP A 244 -2.82 -0.52 1.16
N TRP A 245 -3.59 -1.20 2.00
CA TRP A 245 -5.06 -1.14 1.98
C TRP A 245 -5.63 0.06 2.76
N GLU A 246 -4.78 0.97 3.23
CA GLU A 246 -5.24 2.10 4.05
C GLU A 246 -6.24 2.98 3.32
N MET A 247 -6.19 3.07 1.98
CA MET A 247 -7.12 3.87 1.16
C MET A 247 -8.43 3.17 0.79
N ALA A 248 -8.60 1.90 1.17
CA ALA A 248 -9.73 1.11 0.73
C ALA A 248 -11.08 1.58 1.28
N GLY A 249 -12.13 1.41 0.49
CA GLY A 249 -13.49 1.82 0.85
C GLY A 249 -14.54 1.28 -0.09
N PHE A 250 -15.80 1.54 0.26
CA PHE A 250 -16.95 1.25 -0.59
C PHE A 250 -17.21 2.44 -1.48
N PHE A 251 -16.71 2.36 -2.72
CA PHE A 251 -16.83 3.39 -3.75
C PHE A 251 -17.37 2.76 -5.04
N GLY A 252 -18.00 3.56 -5.90
CA GLY A 252 -18.39 3.13 -7.24
C GLY A 252 -17.20 3.13 -8.19
N TRP A 253 -17.32 2.38 -9.29
CA TRP A 253 -16.21 2.17 -10.22
C TRP A 253 -15.70 3.48 -10.83
N LYS A 254 -16.62 4.37 -11.21
CA LYS A 254 -16.28 5.69 -11.78
C LYS A 254 -15.57 6.60 -10.77
N THR A 255 -15.97 6.55 -9.50
CA THR A 255 -15.32 7.30 -8.42
C THR A 255 -13.89 6.80 -8.24
N ALA A 256 -13.67 5.49 -8.12
CA ALA A 256 -12.33 4.92 -8.02
C ALA A 256 -11.46 5.21 -9.27
N ALA A 257 -12.04 5.13 -10.47
CA ALA A 257 -11.36 5.49 -11.71
C ALA A 257 -10.94 6.97 -11.76
N SER A 258 -11.79 7.87 -11.25
CA SER A 258 -11.50 9.29 -11.13
C SER A 258 -10.36 9.55 -10.15
N VAL A 259 -10.37 8.90 -8.97
CA VAL A 259 -9.24 8.97 -8.02
C VAL A 259 -7.96 8.46 -8.66
N HIS A 260 -8.02 7.30 -9.33
CA HIS A 260 -6.86 6.69 -10.00
C HIS A 260 -6.22 7.64 -11.01
N THR A 261 -7.01 8.11 -11.97
CA THR A 261 -6.54 8.96 -13.07
C THR A 261 -6.13 10.37 -12.64
N GLN A 262 -6.83 10.94 -11.66
CA GLN A 262 -6.59 12.33 -11.25
C GLN A 262 -5.56 12.48 -10.13
N ILE A 263 -5.41 11.47 -9.26
CA ILE A 263 -4.60 11.55 -8.04
C ILE A 263 -3.47 10.52 -8.02
N ARG A 264 -3.73 9.26 -8.40
CA ARG A 264 -2.74 8.16 -8.23
C ARG A 264 -1.77 8.01 -9.38
N THR A 265 -2.13 8.49 -10.56
CA THR A 265 -1.30 8.31 -11.76
C THR A 265 -0.70 9.60 -12.29
N PRO A 266 0.49 9.53 -12.91
CA PRO A 266 1.08 10.66 -13.60
C PRO A 266 0.16 11.21 -14.71
N LYS A 267 0.19 12.52 -14.92
CA LYS A 267 -0.48 13.17 -16.04
C LYS A 267 0.53 13.64 -17.08
N ARG A 268 0.13 13.71 -18.35
CA ARG A 268 1.02 14.12 -19.46
C ARG A 268 1.59 15.52 -19.22
N GLU A 269 0.78 16.41 -18.66
CA GLU A 269 1.11 17.79 -18.33
C GLU A 269 2.28 17.88 -17.34
N ASN A 270 2.44 16.88 -16.45
CA ASN A 270 3.54 16.82 -15.48
C ASN A 270 4.91 16.70 -16.17
N PHE A 271 4.96 16.25 -17.43
CA PHE A 271 6.19 16.06 -18.20
C PHE A 271 6.34 17.03 -19.37
N ALA A 272 5.42 17.98 -19.54
CA ALA A 272 5.43 18.94 -20.65
C ALA A 272 6.75 19.74 -20.74
N ALA A 273 7.40 19.98 -19.60
CA ALA A 273 8.67 20.69 -19.51
C ALA A 273 9.91 19.86 -19.90
N ILE A 274 9.81 18.52 -19.99
CA ILE A 274 10.97 17.62 -20.07
C ILE A 274 11.16 16.99 -21.48
N ASN A 275 10.28 17.30 -22.44
CA ASN A 275 10.35 16.83 -23.84
C ASN A 275 10.77 15.35 -23.98
N LEU A 276 10.09 14.47 -23.23
CA LEU A 276 10.38 13.04 -23.23
C LEU A 276 9.99 12.41 -24.58
N PRO A 277 10.73 11.39 -25.05
CA PRO A 277 10.31 10.57 -26.19
C PRO A 277 8.92 9.96 -25.94
N GLU A 278 8.08 9.90 -26.98
CA GLU A 278 6.70 9.41 -26.85
C GLU A 278 6.63 7.96 -26.33
N GLU A 279 7.60 7.12 -26.66
CA GLU A 279 7.70 5.76 -26.13
C GLU A 279 7.89 5.75 -24.60
N MET A 280 8.77 6.60 -24.07
CA MET A 280 8.97 6.72 -22.63
C MET A 280 7.74 7.27 -21.93
N LEU A 281 7.10 8.26 -22.54
CA LEU A 281 5.87 8.84 -22.01
C LEU A 281 4.73 7.81 -22.00
N SER A 282 4.57 7.05 -23.07
CA SER A 282 3.59 5.97 -23.15
C SER A 282 3.82 4.92 -22.07
N ASP A 283 5.07 4.59 -21.77
CA ASP A 283 5.41 3.65 -20.69
C ASP A 283 5.07 4.19 -19.29
N ILE A 284 5.30 5.49 -19.05
CA ILE A 284 4.95 6.19 -17.80
C ILE A 284 3.43 6.22 -17.60
N LEU A 285 2.68 6.54 -18.66
CA LEU A 285 1.22 6.65 -18.62
C LEU A 285 0.52 5.30 -18.78
N PHE A 286 1.28 4.21 -18.96
CA PHE A 286 0.75 2.89 -19.29
C PHE A 286 -0.25 2.39 -18.25
N TRP A 287 -0.13 2.77 -16.98
CA TRP A 287 -1.00 2.29 -15.91
C TRP A 287 -2.30 3.12 -15.73
N ASN A 288 -2.47 4.22 -16.47
CA ASN A 288 -3.55 5.19 -16.25
C ASN A 288 -4.94 4.65 -16.60
N ASP A 289 -5.02 3.78 -17.62
CA ASP A 289 -6.25 3.17 -18.12
C ASP A 289 -6.69 1.93 -17.31
N LEU A 290 -6.19 1.76 -16.08
CA LEU A 290 -6.45 0.55 -15.29
C LEU A 290 -7.95 0.23 -15.15
N TYR A 291 -8.77 1.27 -15.03
CA TYR A 291 -10.23 1.17 -14.88
C TYR A 291 -11.00 1.21 -16.20
N ASP A 292 -10.32 1.38 -17.33
CA ASP A 292 -10.90 1.34 -18.67
C ASP A 292 -11.08 -0.12 -19.09
N VAL A 293 -12.13 -0.73 -18.56
CA VAL A 293 -12.58 -2.09 -18.90
C VAL A 293 -13.82 -1.99 -19.78
N GLU A 294 -13.82 -2.73 -20.89
CA GLU A 294 -15.00 -2.89 -21.77
C GLU A 294 -16.14 -3.66 -21.09
#